data_AF-A0A1X3CPV9-F1
#
_entry.id   AF-A0A1X3CPV9-F1
#
_cell.length_a   1.000
_cell.length_b   1.000
_cell.length_c   1.000
_cell.angle_alpha   90.00
_cell.angle_beta   90.00
_cell.angle_gamma   90.00
#
_symmetry.space_group_name_H-M   'P 1'
#
loop_
_entity.id
_entity.type
_entity.pdbx_description
1 polymer ?
#
loop_
_entity_poly.entity_id
_entity_poly.type
_entity_poly.pdbx_seq_one_letter_code
_entity_poly.pdbx_strand_id
1 'polypeptide(L)'
;MEIRTTSDGFKWTSVSNLARELEGLQIVLNRFNSFPFNIGICLRALEQDSGWTSKSRHSKSDNYLSIDIVVYEEDLAWVKNDLGLKRKKFGIEFYEFFTSAMKKYEKKFPILREINPTFLNEVKNWLIENNWIDS
;
A
#
# COMPACT_ATOMS: atom_id res chain seq x y z
N MET A 1 3.98 15.54 -6.33
CA MET A 1 3.23 14.60 -5.48
C MET A 1 4.19 13.50 -5.12
N GLU A 2 4.11 12.99 -3.90
CA GLU A 2 5.07 12.01 -3.41
C GLU A 2 4.37 10.79 -2.81
N ILE A 3 5.05 9.65 -2.92
CA ILE A 3 4.80 8.45 -2.14
C ILE A 3 5.86 8.40 -1.05
N ARG A 4 5.43 8.28 0.20
CA ARG A 4 6.32 7.99 1.33
C ARG A 4 5.94 6.68 1.97
N THR A 5 6.94 5.86 2.27
CA THR A 5 6.72 4.59 2.94
C THR A 5 7.29 4.61 4.35
N THR A 6 6.63 3.91 5.24
CA THR A 6 7.09 3.61 6.59
C THR A 6 6.74 2.16 6.90
N SER A 7 7.25 1.65 8.00
CA SER A 7 6.96 0.28 8.40
C SER A 7 6.92 0.14 9.91
N ASP A 8 6.13 -0.81 10.39
CA ASP A 8 6.04 -1.19 11.78
C ASP A 8 5.97 -2.71 11.89
N GLY A 9 6.71 -3.32 12.81
CA GLY A 9 6.75 -4.76 12.99
C GLY A 9 8.12 -5.33 13.27
N PHE A 10 8.16 -6.62 13.62
CA PHE A 10 9.37 -7.27 14.08
C PHE A 10 10.41 -7.44 12.96
N LYS A 11 11.69 -7.35 13.32
CA LYS A 11 12.81 -7.43 12.36
C LYS A 11 12.76 -8.65 11.44
N TRP A 12 12.28 -9.79 11.93
CA TRP A 12 12.22 -11.04 11.16
C TRP A 12 11.18 -10.99 10.02
N THR A 13 10.20 -10.10 10.09
CA THR A 13 9.18 -9.95 9.03
C THR A 13 9.76 -9.25 7.80
N SER A 14 10.89 -8.54 7.94
CA SER A 14 11.51 -7.73 6.88
C SER A 14 10.56 -6.67 6.30
N VAL A 15 9.52 -6.27 7.05
CA VAL A 15 8.49 -5.32 6.59
C VAL A 15 9.08 -3.98 6.16
N SER A 16 10.17 -3.53 6.78
CA SER A 16 10.89 -2.30 6.36
C SER A 16 11.52 -2.40 4.97
N ASN A 17 11.95 -3.61 4.56
CA ASN A 17 12.50 -3.81 3.21
C ASN A 17 11.38 -3.77 2.17
N LEU A 18 10.25 -4.42 2.47
CA LEU A 18 9.06 -4.41 1.63
C LEU A 18 8.49 -2.98 1.49
N ALA A 19 8.45 -2.21 2.58
CA ALA A 19 8.01 -0.82 2.54
C ALA A 19 8.87 0.01 1.57
N ARG A 20 10.21 -0.08 1.66
CA ARG A 20 11.11 0.61 0.73
C ARG A 20 10.90 0.20 -0.73
N GLU A 21 10.62 -1.07 -0.99
CA GLU A 21 10.31 -1.54 -2.36
C GLU A 21 9.06 -0.85 -2.93
N LEU A 22 8.02 -0.57 -2.12
CA LEU A 22 6.81 0.15 -2.57
C LEU A 22 7.05 1.61 -2.96
N GLU A 23 8.17 2.21 -2.59
CA GLU A 23 8.52 3.56 -3.06
C GLU A 23 8.67 3.61 -4.58
N GLY A 24 8.91 2.48 -5.24
CA GLY A 24 8.93 2.37 -6.70
C GLY A 24 7.60 2.75 -7.38
N LEU A 25 6.47 2.71 -6.66
CA LEU A 25 5.18 3.22 -7.15
C LEU A 25 5.21 4.72 -7.47
N GLN A 26 6.23 5.46 -7.02
CA GLN A 26 6.42 6.86 -7.40
C GLN A 26 6.48 7.03 -8.93
N ILE A 27 7.03 6.05 -9.66
CA ILE A 27 7.09 6.05 -11.13
C ILE A 27 5.67 6.05 -11.72
N VAL A 28 4.74 5.32 -11.11
CA VAL A 28 3.33 5.29 -11.53
C VAL A 28 2.68 6.63 -11.19
N LEU A 29 2.79 7.11 -9.95
CA LEU A 29 2.17 8.37 -9.51
C LEU A 29 2.62 9.58 -10.35
N ASN A 30 3.89 9.62 -10.76
CA ASN A 30 4.44 10.70 -11.59
C ASN A 30 3.75 10.84 -12.97
N ARG A 31 3.01 9.82 -13.44
CA ARG A 31 2.25 9.89 -14.70
C ARG A 31 0.92 10.64 -14.56
N PHE A 32 0.49 10.98 -13.33
CA PHE A 32 -0.83 11.52 -13.04
C PHE A 32 -0.77 12.93 -12.42
N ASN A 33 -0.43 13.94 -13.22
CA ASN A 33 -0.21 15.32 -12.75
C ASN A 33 -1.37 15.96 -11.95
N SER A 34 -2.60 15.46 -12.11
CA SER A 34 -3.82 15.95 -11.46
C SER A 34 -4.19 15.19 -10.17
N PHE A 35 -3.32 14.33 -9.64
CA PHE A 35 -3.62 13.58 -8.42
C PHE A 35 -3.78 14.53 -7.22
N PRO A 36 -4.84 14.38 -6.40
CA PRO A 36 -5.24 15.43 -5.45
C PRO A 36 -4.42 15.48 -4.15
N PHE A 37 -3.63 14.47 -3.84
CA PHE A 37 -2.89 14.35 -2.57
C PHE A 37 -1.61 13.53 -2.71
N ASN A 38 -0.73 13.64 -1.71
CA ASN A 38 0.40 12.72 -1.53
C ASN A 38 -0.09 11.41 -0.91
N ILE A 39 0.65 10.33 -1.10
CA ILE A 39 0.29 9.00 -0.58
C ILE A 39 1.32 8.59 0.48
N GLY A 40 0.85 8.29 1.68
CA GLY A 40 1.67 7.70 2.73
C GLY A 40 1.28 6.25 2.91
N ILE A 41 2.23 5.32 2.87
CA ILE A 41 1.98 3.89 3.06
C ILE A 41 2.77 3.42 4.28
N CYS A 42 2.10 2.80 5.24
CA CYS A 42 2.73 2.11 6.37
C CYS A 42 2.44 0.62 6.24
N LEU A 43 3.47 -0.19 5.97
CA LEU A 43 3.34 -1.65 6.04
C LEU A 43 3.53 -2.09 7.49
N ARG A 44 2.56 -2.83 8.01
CA ARG A 44 2.53 -3.27 9.40
C ARG A 44 2.51 -4.79 9.46
N ALA A 45 3.49 -5.35 10.17
CA ALA A 45 3.49 -6.75 10.60
C ALA A 45 3.32 -6.78 12.11
N LEU A 46 2.10 -7.00 12.59
CA LEU A 46 1.73 -6.91 14.01
C LEU A 46 1.07 -8.21 14.47
N GLU A 47 1.05 -8.45 15.79
CA GLU A 47 0.29 -9.54 16.41
C GLU A 47 -1.22 -9.34 16.24
N GLN A 48 -1.99 -10.43 16.12
CA GLN A 48 -3.45 -10.37 15.91
C GLN A 48 -4.20 -9.70 17.07
N ASP A 49 -3.70 -9.84 18.30
CA ASP A 49 -4.31 -9.27 19.50
C ASP A 49 -4.06 -7.75 19.65
N SER A 50 -3.22 -7.17 18.79
CA SER A 50 -2.97 -5.72 18.75
C SER A 50 -4.23 -4.90 18.40
N GLY A 51 -5.25 -5.52 17.80
CA GLY A 51 -6.49 -4.87 17.36
C GLY A 51 -6.33 -3.92 16.17
N TRP A 52 -5.16 -3.90 15.53
CA TRP A 52 -4.89 -3.07 14.36
C TRP A 52 -5.46 -3.69 13.09
N THR A 53 -6.08 -2.86 12.25
CA THR A 53 -6.56 -3.25 10.92
C THR A 53 -6.10 -2.25 9.87
N SER A 54 -6.05 -2.70 8.62
CA SER A 54 -5.78 -1.83 7.47
C SER A 54 -6.79 -0.67 7.46
N LYS A 55 -6.28 0.55 7.36
CA LYS A 55 -7.09 1.78 7.43
C LYS A 55 -6.48 2.88 6.59
N SER A 56 -7.30 3.84 6.20
CA SER A 56 -6.84 5.02 5.46
C SER A 56 -7.42 6.30 6.04
N ARG A 57 -6.59 7.34 6.10
CA ARG A 57 -6.96 8.66 6.60
C ARG A 57 -6.33 9.73 5.73
N HIS A 58 -7.16 10.60 5.19
CA HIS A 58 -6.68 11.83 4.56
C HIS A 58 -6.54 12.94 5.61
N SER A 59 -5.34 13.48 5.75
CA SER A 59 -5.05 14.66 6.57
C SER A 59 -5.02 15.93 5.70
N LYS A 60 -5.72 16.99 6.14
CA LYS A 60 -5.83 18.24 5.38
C LYS A 60 -4.60 19.13 5.53
N SER A 61 -3.87 19.03 6.65
CA SER A 61 -2.76 19.93 6.97
C SER A 61 -1.50 19.64 6.16
N ASP A 62 -1.22 18.37 5.90
CA ASP A 62 -0.06 17.88 5.13
C ASP A 62 -0.46 17.39 3.72
N ASN A 63 -1.76 17.34 3.41
CA ASN A 63 -2.32 16.84 2.16
C ASN A 63 -1.87 15.40 1.82
N TYR A 64 -1.86 14.55 2.85
CA TYR A 64 -1.56 13.13 2.71
C TYR A 64 -2.80 12.26 2.85
N LEU A 65 -2.95 11.30 1.95
CA LEU A 65 -3.69 10.08 2.22
C LEU A 65 -2.74 9.05 2.85
N SER A 66 -2.77 8.92 4.17
CA SER A 66 -2.04 7.90 4.91
C SER A 66 -2.82 6.59 4.91
N ILE A 67 -2.14 5.49 4.61
CA ILE A 67 -2.70 4.15 4.47
C ILE A 67 -1.85 3.21 5.32
N ASP A 68 -2.47 2.61 6.33
CA ASP A 68 -1.90 1.48 7.05
C ASP A 68 -2.35 0.19 6.35
N ILE A 69 -1.41 -0.69 6.03
CA ILE A 69 -1.63 -2.04 5.49
C ILE A 69 -1.14 -3.02 6.55
N VAL A 70 -2.05 -3.81 7.11
CA VAL A 70 -1.76 -4.72 8.22
C VAL A 70 -1.82 -6.16 7.71
N VAL A 71 -0.70 -6.87 7.83
CA VAL A 71 -0.65 -8.33 7.73
C VAL A 71 -0.20 -8.85 9.09
N TYR A 72 -0.90 -9.84 9.63
CA TYR A 72 -0.55 -10.33 10.96
C TYR A 72 0.69 -11.22 10.93
N GLU A 73 1.47 -11.19 12.00
CA GLU A 73 2.70 -11.99 12.11
C GLU A 73 2.45 -13.50 12.06
N GLU A 74 1.35 -13.92 12.63
CA GLU A 74 0.85 -15.29 12.63
C GLU A 74 0.65 -15.79 11.20
N ASP A 75 0.23 -14.91 10.28
CA ASP A 75 0.06 -15.21 8.86
C ASP A 75 1.40 -15.27 8.09
N LEU A 76 2.48 -14.77 8.70
CA LEU A 76 3.83 -14.76 8.14
C LEU A 76 4.73 -15.86 8.73
N ALA A 77 4.31 -16.52 9.82
CA ALA A 77 5.13 -17.47 10.56
C ALA A 77 5.59 -18.65 9.70
N TRP A 78 4.72 -19.18 8.84
CA TRP A 78 5.03 -20.30 7.92
C TRP A 78 5.97 -19.90 6.77
N VAL A 79 6.06 -18.60 6.45
CA VAL A 79 6.98 -18.03 5.43
C VAL A 79 8.13 -17.26 6.05
N LYS A 80 8.48 -17.54 7.30
CA LYS A 80 9.47 -16.77 8.07
C LYS A 80 10.77 -16.49 7.33
N ASN A 81 11.24 -17.40 6.48
CA ASN A 81 12.49 -17.25 5.73
C ASN A 81 12.31 -16.94 4.24
N ASP A 82 11.06 -16.77 3.77
CA ASP A 82 10.75 -16.52 2.36
C ASP A 82 10.25 -15.08 2.16
N LEU A 83 11.16 -14.20 1.74
CA LEU A 83 10.81 -12.80 1.47
C LEU A 83 9.84 -12.66 0.29
N GLY A 84 9.91 -13.56 -0.70
CA GLY A 84 9.03 -13.52 -1.86
C GLY A 84 7.58 -13.80 -1.47
N LEU A 85 7.35 -14.83 -0.66
CA LEU A 85 6.00 -15.14 -0.17
C LEU A 85 5.47 -14.08 0.81
N LYS A 86 6.33 -13.49 1.65
CA LYS A 86 5.93 -12.31 2.46
C LYS A 86 5.54 -11.13 1.57
N ARG A 87 6.30 -10.83 0.52
CA ARG A 87 5.98 -9.80 -0.46
C ARG A 87 4.61 -10.07 -1.08
N LYS A 88 4.32 -11.31 -1.47
CA LYS A 88 3.01 -11.70 -2.03
C LYS A 88 1.87 -11.49 -1.03
N LYS A 89 2.06 -11.86 0.24
CA LYS A 89 1.07 -11.61 1.31
C LYS A 89 0.76 -10.13 1.47
N PHE A 90 1.79 -9.28 1.58
CA PHE A 90 1.61 -7.84 1.67
C PHE A 90 1.04 -7.22 0.39
N GLY A 91 1.42 -7.73 -0.79
CA GLY A 91 0.95 -7.22 -2.07
C GLY A 91 -0.54 -7.44 -2.29
N ILE A 92 -1.06 -8.60 -1.89
CA ILE A 92 -2.49 -8.90 -1.94
C ILE A 92 -3.27 -7.94 -1.03
N GLU A 93 -2.91 -7.88 0.26
CA GLU A 93 -3.56 -7.00 1.23
C GLU A 93 -3.47 -5.52 0.80
N PHE A 94 -2.29 -5.08 0.34
CA PHE A 94 -2.10 -3.73 -0.19
C PHE A 94 -3.04 -3.45 -1.35
N TYR A 95 -3.06 -4.30 -2.38
CA TYR A 95 -3.82 -4.02 -3.60
C TYR A 95 -5.33 -4.00 -3.34
N GLU A 96 -5.85 -4.96 -2.57
CA GLU A 96 -7.25 -5.04 -2.21
C GLU A 96 -7.69 -3.81 -1.39
N PHE A 97 -6.94 -3.49 -0.34
CA PHE A 97 -7.25 -2.37 0.53
C PHE A 97 -7.09 -1.03 -0.20
N PHE A 98 -5.99 -0.84 -0.92
CA PHE A 98 -5.68 0.40 -1.63
C PHE A 98 -6.74 0.73 -2.68
N THR A 99 -7.16 -0.26 -3.47
CA THR A 99 -8.23 -0.11 -4.47
C THR A 99 -9.55 0.32 -3.82
N SER A 100 -9.94 -0.35 -2.72
CA SER A 100 -11.14 -0.01 -1.95
C SER A 100 -11.06 1.41 -1.37
N ALA A 101 -9.92 1.77 -0.79
CA ALA A 101 -9.67 3.09 -0.23
C ALA A 101 -9.75 4.19 -1.30
N MET A 102 -9.06 4.03 -2.43
CA MET A 102 -9.07 5.01 -3.52
C MET A 102 -10.47 5.26 -4.07
N LYS A 103 -11.28 4.20 -4.22
CA LYS A 103 -12.69 4.30 -4.62
C LYS A 103 -13.54 5.05 -3.60
N LYS A 104 -13.33 4.80 -2.30
CA LYS A 104 -14.00 5.54 -1.22
C LYS A 104 -13.72 7.04 -1.27
N TYR A 105 -12.50 7.42 -1.64
CA TYR A 105 -12.09 8.83 -1.70
C TYR A 105 -12.59 9.59 -2.94
N GLU A 106 -13.16 8.93 -3.96
CA GLU A 106 -13.81 9.60 -5.09
C GLU A 106 -14.95 10.55 -4.67
N LYS A 107 -15.64 10.24 -3.56
CA LYS A 107 -16.68 11.14 -3.02
C LYS A 107 -16.09 12.46 -2.54
N LYS A 108 -14.89 12.42 -1.96
CA LYS A 108 -14.20 13.59 -1.40
C LYS A 108 -13.39 14.32 -2.47
N PHE A 109 -12.85 13.59 -3.44
CA PHE A 109 -12.04 14.10 -4.54
C PHE A 109 -12.61 13.59 -5.87
N PRO A 110 -13.58 14.30 -6.47
CA PRO A 110 -14.28 13.83 -7.67
C PRO A 110 -13.37 13.54 -8.87
N ILE A 111 -12.23 14.24 -8.99
CA ILE A 111 -11.22 13.99 -10.04
C ILE A 111 -10.70 12.55 -10.04
N LEU A 112 -10.73 11.86 -8.88
CA LEU A 112 -10.35 10.46 -8.80
C LEU A 112 -11.26 9.55 -9.62
N ARG A 113 -12.51 9.91 -9.92
CA ARG A 113 -13.36 9.09 -10.80
C ARG A 113 -12.81 8.97 -12.22
N GLU A 114 -12.12 10.01 -12.68
CA GLU A 114 -11.47 10.05 -14.00
C GLU A 114 -10.09 9.37 -13.95
N ILE A 115 -9.36 9.57 -12.85
CA ILE A 115 -7.99 9.06 -12.68
C ILE A 115 -7.94 7.57 -12.31
N ASN A 116 -8.79 7.13 -11.38
CA ASN A 116 -8.71 5.81 -10.74
C ASN A 116 -8.72 4.64 -11.73
N PRO A 117 -9.57 4.60 -12.79
CA PRO A 117 -9.58 3.46 -13.71
C PRO A 117 -8.20 3.17 -14.31
N THR A 118 -7.50 4.21 -14.76
CA THR A 118 -6.15 4.07 -15.33
C THR A 118 -5.10 3.92 -14.23
N PHE A 119 -5.15 4.75 -13.19
CA PHE A 119 -4.17 4.73 -12.11
C PHE A 119 -4.12 3.39 -11.38
N LEU A 120 -5.26 2.82 -11.01
CA LEU A 120 -5.31 1.54 -10.30
C LEU A 120 -4.86 0.38 -11.20
N ASN A 121 -5.11 0.45 -12.50
CA ASN A 121 -4.58 -0.52 -13.45
C ASN A 121 -3.05 -0.44 -13.57
N GLU A 122 -2.49 0.76 -13.63
CA GLU A 122 -1.04 0.97 -13.65
C GLU A 122 -0.38 0.51 -12.34
N VAL A 123 -1.02 0.75 -11.18
CA VAL A 123 -0.58 0.20 -9.89
C VAL A 123 -0.61 -1.32 -9.92
N LYS A 124 -1.69 -1.95 -10.41
CA LYS A 124 -1.78 -3.40 -10.55
C LYS A 124 -0.65 -3.96 -11.42
N ASN A 125 -0.43 -3.37 -12.59
CA ASN A 125 0.63 -3.79 -13.52
C ASN A 125 2.01 -3.68 -12.86
N TRP A 126 2.28 -2.57 -12.18
CA TRP A 126 3.53 -2.39 -11.45
C TRP A 126 3.71 -3.48 -10.37
N LEU A 127 2.66 -3.82 -9.62
CA LEU A 127 2.71 -4.88 -8.62
C LEU A 127 2.99 -6.25 -9.25
N ILE A 128 2.41 -6.56 -10.41
CA ILE A 128 2.67 -7.80 -11.15
C ILE A 128 4.14 -7.84 -11.61
N GLU A 129 4.60 -6.79 -12.29
CA GLU A 129 5.96 -6.67 -12.82
C GLU A 129 7.04 -6.78 -11.73
N ASN A 130 6.73 -6.30 -10.52
CA ASN A 130 7.63 -6.33 -9.37
C ASN A 130 7.38 -7.51 -8.42
N ASN A 131 6.61 -8.52 -8.85
CA ASN A 131 6.36 -9.76 -8.12
C ASN A 131 5.67 -9.57 -6.74
N TRP A 132 4.82 -8.55 -6.61
CA TRP A 132 4.00 -8.30 -5.42
C TRP A 132 2.68 -9.04 -5.44
N ILE A 133 2.09 -9.23 -6.62
CA ILE A 133 0.89 -10.05 -6.83
C ILE A 133 1.11 -10.93 -8.06
N ASP A 134 0.24 -11.92 -8.26
CA ASP A 134 0.24 -12.74 -9.47
C ASP A 134 -0.56 -12.05 -10.59
N SER A 135 -0.25 -12.40 -11.83
CA SER A 135 -0.87 -11.83 -13.04
C SER A 135 -2.34 -12.18 -13.19
#